data_AF-A0A915C3I9-F1
#
_entry.id   AF-A0A915C3I9-F1
#
_cell.length_a   1.000
_cell.length_b   1.000
_cell.length_c   1.000
_cell.angle_alpha   90.00
_cell.angle_beta   90.00
_cell.angle_gamma   90.00
#
_symmetry.space_group_name_H-M   'P 1'
#
loop_
_entity.id
_entity.type
_entity.pdbx_description
1 polymer ?
#
loop_
_entity_poly.entity_id
_entity_poly.type
_entity_poly.pdbx_seq_one_letter_code
_entity_poly.pdbx_strand_id
1 'polypeptide(L)'
;MFDQIEELAEDNKTLVIVLIDEVESLSMARASALSRNEPGDAIRAVNALLTQIDRIRRFPSVLVLATSNISKSLDEAFVDRADMCRFVGQPSVYAVYAILSSCIGEMQRIGIVETTEVIDPLSSYNNLSPNGHTLMQLSKLALGLSGRALRQLPVLAYSKVALERLTMKQCLEALQKAIEEKKASSCV
;
A
#
# COMPACT_ATOMS: atom_id res chain seq x y z
N MET A 1 -9.48 -24.77 5.93
CA MET A 1 -8.97 -23.39 6.15
C MET A 1 -9.69 -22.74 7.32
N PHE A 2 -10.99 -22.42 7.20
CA PHE A 2 -11.71 -21.75 8.30
C PHE A 2 -11.81 -22.57 9.59
N ASP A 3 -11.85 -23.89 9.51
CA ASP A 3 -11.82 -24.74 10.72
C ASP A 3 -10.48 -24.63 11.47
N GLN A 4 -9.36 -24.41 10.76
CA GLN A 4 -8.05 -24.16 11.39
C GLN A 4 -8.00 -22.78 12.04
N ILE A 5 -8.64 -21.78 11.43
CA ILE A 5 -8.77 -20.44 12.01
C ILE A 5 -9.60 -20.52 13.30
N GLU A 6 -10.66 -21.33 13.30
CA GLU A 6 -11.49 -21.55 14.47
C GLU A 6 -10.72 -22.27 15.59
N GLU A 7 -9.99 -23.34 15.27
CA GLU A 7 -9.12 -24.04 16.23
C GLU A 7 -8.09 -23.09 16.87
N LEU A 8 -7.51 -22.17 16.09
CA LEU A 8 -6.62 -21.13 16.61
C LEU A 8 -7.35 -20.08 17.46
N ALA A 9 -8.62 -19.78 17.13
CA ALA A 9 -9.43 -18.79 17.82
C ALA A 9 -10.04 -19.31 19.14
N GLU A 10 -10.13 -20.63 19.32
CA GLU A 10 -10.55 -21.26 20.58
C GLU A 10 -9.59 -20.96 21.74
N ASP A 11 -8.31 -20.71 21.46
CA ASP A 11 -7.38 -20.21 22.47
C ASP A 11 -7.59 -18.70 22.73
N ASN A 12 -8.30 -18.41 23.82
CA ASN A 12 -8.57 -17.04 24.27
C ASN A 12 -7.32 -16.20 24.62
N LYS A 13 -6.11 -16.78 24.62
CA LYS A 13 -4.84 -16.04 24.79
C LYS A 13 -4.19 -15.64 23.47
N THR A 14 -4.71 -16.12 22.35
CA THR A 14 -4.15 -15.89 21.02
C THR A 14 -5.02 -14.91 20.23
N LEU A 15 -4.42 -13.84 19.71
CA LEU A 15 -5.07 -12.93 18.77
C LEU A 15 -4.92 -13.48 17.35
N VAL A 16 -6.03 -13.73 16.67
CA VAL A 16 -6.05 -14.24 15.29
C VAL A 16 -6.42 -13.10 14.35
N ILE A 17 -5.51 -12.75 13.44
CA ILE A 17 -5.74 -11.74 12.40
C ILE A 17 -5.95 -12.44 11.07
N VAL A 18 -7.11 -12.25 10.47
CA VAL A 18 -7.46 -12.79 9.15
C VAL A 18 -7.41 -11.64 8.14
N LEU A 19 -6.42 -11.65 7.25
CA LEU A 19 -6.30 -10.69 6.16
C LEU A 19 -6.89 -11.28 4.87
N ILE A 20 -7.85 -10.57 4.27
CA ILE A 20 -8.46 -10.93 2.99
C ILE A 20 -8.16 -9.81 2.00
N ASP A 21 -7.29 -10.08 1.03
CA ASP A 21 -6.93 -9.11 0.00
C ASP A 21 -7.85 -9.21 -1.24
N GLU A 22 -7.99 -8.10 -1.96
CA GLU A 22 -8.75 -7.97 -3.21
C GLU A 22 -10.18 -8.54 -3.16
N VAL A 23 -10.95 -8.17 -2.13
CA VAL A 23 -12.33 -8.70 -1.94
C VAL A 23 -13.31 -8.29 -3.07
N GLU A 24 -12.96 -7.32 -3.92
CA GLU A 24 -13.70 -7.00 -5.15
C GLU A 24 -13.76 -8.18 -6.14
N SER A 25 -12.77 -9.07 -6.13
CA SER A 25 -12.74 -10.25 -7.01
C SER A 25 -13.95 -11.16 -6.78
N LEU A 26 -14.40 -11.24 -5.53
CA LEU A 26 -15.59 -11.99 -5.11
C LEU A 26 -16.87 -11.34 -5.66
N SER A 27 -16.93 -10.02 -5.64
CA SER A 27 -18.07 -9.23 -6.09
C SER A 27 -18.22 -9.28 -7.61
N MET A 28 -17.09 -9.19 -8.33
CA MET A 28 -17.03 -9.35 -9.80
C MET A 28 -17.43 -10.77 -10.23
N ALA A 29 -17.00 -11.80 -9.50
CA ALA A 29 -17.40 -13.18 -9.76
C ALA A 29 -18.92 -13.34 -9.66
N ARG A 30 -19.54 -12.77 -8.62
CA ARG A 30 -21.01 -12.76 -8.44
C ARG A 30 -21.74 -12.01 -9.56
N ALA A 31 -21.29 -10.81 -9.93
CA ALA A 31 -21.90 -10.02 -11.00
C ALA A 31 -21.79 -10.71 -12.38
N SER A 32 -20.66 -11.35 -12.66
CA SER A 32 -20.44 -12.09 -13.92
C SER A 32 -21.26 -13.38 -14.02
N ALA A 33 -21.49 -14.08 -12.90
CA ALA A 33 -22.34 -15.27 -12.86
C ALA A 33 -23.83 -14.91 -13.09
N LEU A 34 -24.28 -13.78 -12.54
CA LEU A 34 -25.64 -13.27 -12.75
C LEU A 34 -25.89 -12.85 -14.21
N SER A 35 -24.87 -12.36 -14.93
CA SER A 35 -25.00 -11.93 -16.33
C SER A 35 -24.87 -13.06 -17.35
N ARG A 36 -24.11 -14.12 -17.04
CA ARG A 36 -23.90 -15.27 -17.95
C ARG A 36 -24.94 -16.38 -17.83
N ASN A 37 -25.95 -16.24 -16.98
CA ASN A 37 -26.98 -17.26 -16.75
C ASN A 37 -26.39 -18.64 -16.38
N GLU A 38 -25.19 -18.64 -15.78
CA GLU A 38 -24.54 -19.80 -15.15
C GLU A 38 -24.58 -19.58 -13.64
N PRO A 39 -25.66 -20.01 -12.97
CA PRO A 39 -25.82 -19.81 -11.53
C PRO A 39 -25.25 -21.03 -10.82
N GLY A 40 -24.18 -20.85 -10.07
CA GLY A 40 -23.73 -21.93 -9.21
C GLY A 40 -22.51 -21.55 -8.41
N ASP A 41 -21.34 -21.76 -8.98
CA ASP A 41 -20.17 -22.00 -8.14
C ASP A 41 -19.56 -20.71 -7.62
N ALA A 42 -19.53 -19.65 -8.42
CA ALA A 42 -19.06 -18.33 -7.97
C ALA A 42 -19.97 -17.76 -6.86
N ILE A 43 -21.29 -17.81 -7.04
CA ILE A 43 -22.25 -17.29 -6.06
C ILE A 43 -22.21 -18.14 -4.78
N ARG A 44 -22.13 -19.48 -4.90
CA ARG A 44 -21.98 -20.38 -3.76
C ARG A 44 -20.67 -20.16 -3.02
N ALA A 45 -19.56 -19.93 -3.73
CA ALA A 45 -18.27 -19.65 -3.12
C ALA A 45 -18.30 -18.34 -2.31
N VAL A 46 -18.90 -17.27 -2.86
CA VAL A 46 -19.05 -15.99 -2.14
C VAL A 46 -19.93 -16.16 -0.90
N ASN A 47 -21.08 -16.81 -1.01
CA ASN A 47 -21.97 -17.04 0.13
C ASN A 47 -21.31 -17.94 1.18
N ALA A 48 -20.56 -18.96 0.76
CA ALA A 48 -19.80 -19.82 1.67
C ALA A 48 -18.74 -19.00 2.41
N LEU A 49 -18.01 -18.12 1.71
CA LEU A 49 -17.02 -17.26 2.33
C LEU A 49 -17.64 -16.31 3.36
N LEU A 50 -18.73 -15.61 3.01
CA LEU A 50 -19.45 -14.73 3.93
C LEU A 50 -19.93 -15.50 5.17
N THR A 51 -20.45 -16.72 4.97
CA THR A 51 -20.88 -17.60 6.07
C THR A 51 -19.71 -17.97 6.99
N GLN A 52 -18.53 -18.24 6.43
CA GLN A 52 -17.35 -18.55 7.23
C GLN A 52 -16.80 -17.32 7.97
N ILE A 53 -16.87 -16.13 7.38
CA ILE A 53 -16.55 -14.87 8.07
C ILE A 53 -17.49 -14.68 9.28
N ASP A 54 -18.80 -14.87 9.08
CA ASP A 54 -19.80 -14.78 10.17
C ASP A 54 -19.57 -15.82 11.28
N ARG A 55 -18.95 -16.97 10.95
CA ARG A 55 -18.54 -17.98 11.93
C ARG A 55 -17.37 -17.49 12.80
N ILE A 56 -16.28 -17.06 12.18
CA ILE A 56 -15.06 -16.69 12.92
C ILE A 56 -15.18 -15.34 13.65
N ARG A 57 -16.05 -14.43 13.19
CA ARG A 57 -16.21 -13.12 13.82
C ARG A 57 -16.94 -13.16 15.17
N ARG A 58 -17.47 -14.32 15.56
CA ARG A 58 -18.06 -14.56 16.89
C ARG A 58 -17.01 -14.67 17.99
N PHE A 59 -15.76 -14.94 17.63
CA PHE A 59 -14.65 -15.02 18.58
C PHE A 59 -14.13 -13.61 18.87
N PRO A 60 -14.07 -13.18 20.15
CA PRO A 60 -13.59 -11.83 20.50
C PRO A 60 -12.09 -11.65 20.23
N SER A 61 -11.35 -12.75 20.09
CA SER A 61 -9.93 -12.83 19.74
C SER A 61 -9.66 -12.80 18.23
N VAL A 62 -10.69 -12.64 17.38
CA VAL A 62 -10.53 -12.62 15.92
C VAL A 62 -10.71 -11.20 15.38
N LEU A 63 -9.74 -10.73 14.59
CA LEU A 63 -9.81 -9.49 13.83
C LEU A 63 -9.74 -9.80 12.33
N VAL A 64 -10.78 -9.43 11.59
CA VAL A 64 -10.81 -9.56 10.12
C VAL A 64 -10.44 -8.22 9.49
N LEU A 65 -9.42 -8.23 8.65
CA LEU A 65 -8.99 -7.09 7.83
C LEU A 65 -9.24 -7.43 6.36
N ALA A 66 -9.86 -6.51 5.63
CA ALA A 66 -10.13 -6.68 4.21
C ALA A 66 -9.67 -5.47 3.42
N THR A 67 -9.09 -5.70 2.24
CA THR A 67 -8.65 -4.66 1.31
C THR A 67 -9.37 -4.80 -0.02
N SER A 68 -9.70 -3.65 -0.62
CA SER A 68 -10.28 -3.59 -1.94
C SER A 68 -9.78 -2.41 -2.75
N ASN A 69 -9.46 -2.65 -4.03
CA ASN A 69 -9.09 -1.58 -4.95
C ASN A 69 -10.32 -0.89 -5.58
N ILE A 70 -11.51 -1.51 -5.53
CA ILE A 70 -12.73 -0.98 -6.17
C ILE A 70 -13.81 -0.73 -5.12
N SER A 71 -13.78 0.47 -4.53
CA SER A 71 -14.73 0.84 -3.47
C SER A 71 -16.20 0.89 -3.91
N LYS A 72 -16.48 1.04 -5.22
CA LYS A 72 -17.85 1.18 -5.75
C LYS A 72 -18.51 -0.12 -6.18
N SER A 73 -17.76 -1.23 -6.25
CA SER A 73 -18.27 -2.51 -6.75
C SER A 73 -18.22 -3.62 -5.70
N LEU A 74 -18.09 -3.25 -4.43
CA LEU A 74 -18.13 -4.22 -3.34
C LEU A 74 -19.53 -4.76 -3.13
N ASP A 75 -19.60 -6.05 -2.81
CA ASP A 75 -20.84 -6.72 -2.43
C ASP A 75 -21.45 -6.06 -1.19
N GLU A 76 -22.71 -5.65 -1.29
CA GLU A 76 -23.45 -4.98 -0.20
C GLU A 76 -23.44 -5.84 1.07
N ALA A 77 -23.57 -7.17 0.95
CA ALA A 77 -23.55 -8.06 2.10
C ALA A 77 -22.17 -8.11 2.79
N PHE A 78 -21.08 -7.82 2.07
CA PHE A 78 -19.75 -7.70 2.65
C PHE A 78 -19.59 -6.37 3.39
N VAL A 79 -20.08 -5.27 2.79
CA VAL A 79 -20.02 -3.93 3.39
C VAL A 79 -20.85 -3.85 4.67
N ASP A 80 -22.05 -4.44 4.67
CA ASP A 80 -22.92 -4.51 5.87
C ASP A 80 -22.28 -5.25 7.05
N ARG A 81 -21.31 -6.12 6.75
CA ARG A 81 -20.56 -6.89 7.76
C ARG A 81 -19.34 -6.13 8.28
N ALA A 82 -18.92 -5.03 7.67
CA ALA A 82 -17.74 -4.31 8.11
C ALA A 82 -18.11 -3.32 9.24
N ASP A 83 -17.48 -3.49 10.40
CA ASP A 83 -17.64 -2.54 11.52
C ASP A 83 -17.05 -1.16 11.18
N MET A 84 -16.01 -1.13 10.34
CA MET A 84 -15.36 0.09 9.87
C MET A 84 -14.90 -0.03 8.42
N CYS A 85 -15.37 0.90 7.58
CA CYS A 85 -14.87 1.09 6.23
C CYS A 85 -14.04 2.37 6.16
N ARG A 86 -12.78 2.27 5.72
CA ARG A 86 -11.90 3.42 5.51
C ARG A 86 -11.36 3.43 4.09
N PHE A 87 -11.57 4.55 3.42
CA PHE A 87 -10.93 4.81 2.14
C PHE A 87 -9.49 5.27 2.38
N VAL A 88 -8.54 4.55 1.79
CA VAL A 88 -7.12 4.92 1.78
C VAL A 88 -6.78 5.41 0.38
N GLY A 89 -6.66 6.73 0.24
CA GLY A 89 -6.28 7.36 -1.02
C GLY A 89 -4.78 7.30 -1.30
N GLN A 90 -4.36 7.97 -2.36
CA GLN A 90 -2.95 8.20 -2.63
C GLN A 90 -2.29 9.01 -1.50
N PRO A 91 -0.98 8.82 -1.26
CA PRO A 91 -0.28 9.53 -0.19
C PRO A 91 -0.33 11.04 -0.41
N SER A 92 -0.52 11.79 0.69
CA SER A 92 -0.38 13.24 0.70
C SER A 92 1.07 13.65 0.42
N VAL A 93 1.32 14.92 0.07
CA VAL A 93 2.67 15.44 -0.17
C VAL A 93 3.62 15.14 1.00
N TYR A 94 3.15 15.27 2.24
CA TYR A 94 3.94 14.95 3.43
C TYR A 94 4.21 13.45 3.57
N ALA A 95 3.24 12.60 3.24
CA ALA A 95 3.45 11.15 3.22
C ALA A 95 4.43 10.74 2.11
N VAL A 96 4.36 11.37 0.94
CA VAL A 96 5.34 11.19 -0.16
C VAL A 96 6.74 11.57 0.34
N TYR A 97 6.88 12.74 0.98
CA TYR A 97 8.13 13.20 1.56
C TYR A 97 8.69 12.19 2.56
N ALA A 98 7.87 11.71 3.50
CA ALA A 98 8.27 10.72 4.49
C ALA A 98 8.71 9.39 3.84
N ILE A 99 8.01 8.93 2.80
CA ILE A 99 8.39 7.73 2.04
C ILE A 99 9.76 7.93 1.38
N LEU A 100 9.94 9.01 0.62
CA LEU A 100 11.20 9.26 -0.09
C LEU A 100 12.38 9.49 0.86
N SER A 101 12.16 10.21 1.97
CA SER A 101 13.16 10.38 3.04
C SER A 101 13.55 9.03 3.64
N SER A 102 12.58 8.16 3.94
CA SER A 102 12.88 6.80 4.44
C SER A 102 13.68 5.96 3.46
N CYS A 103 13.42 6.11 2.15
CA CYS A 103 14.17 5.43 1.10
C CYS A 103 15.61 5.95 1.01
N ILE A 104 15.82 7.26 1.07
CA ILE A 104 17.17 7.85 1.08
C ILE A 104 17.93 7.41 2.32
N GLY A 105 17.28 7.41 3.50
CA GLY A 105 17.87 6.91 4.74
C GLY A 105 18.32 5.45 4.63
N GLU A 106 17.52 4.61 3.97
CA GLU A 106 17.91 3.22 3.71
C GLU A 106 19.11 3.12 2.74
N MET A 107 19.13 3.93 1.67
CA MET A 107 20.27 3.99 0.75
C MET A 107 21.57 4.46 1.44
N GLN A 108 21.45 5.35 2.43
CA GLN A 108 22.58 5.74 3.29
C GLN A 108 23.02 4.59 4.19
N ARG A 109 22.07 3.89 4.82
CA ARG A 109 22.35 2.75 5.70
C ARG A 109 23.14 1.64 5.02
N ILE A 110 22.85 1.36 3.74
CA ILE A 110 23.55 0.35 2.93
C ILE A 110 24.79 0.89 2.20
N GLY A 111 25.12 2.18 2.37
CA GLY A 111 26.33 2.79 1.81
C GLY A 111 26.28 3.14 0.32
N ILE A 112 25.09 3.16 -0.29
CA ILE A 112 24.90 3.65 -1.67
C ILE A 112 24.97 5.18 -1.71
N VAL A 113 24.37 5.85 -0.71
CA VAL A 113 24.39 7.31 -0.58
C VAL A 113 25.27 7.70 0.60
N GLU A 114 26.07 8.75 0.45
CA GLU A 114 26.90 9.27 1.53
C GLU A 114 26.05 9.75 2.72
N THR A 115 26.49 9.42 3.93
CA THR A 115 25.82 9.83 5.18
C THR A 115 26.32 11.18 5.67
N THR A 116 26.18 12.21 4.84
CA THR A 116 26.56 13.60 5.20
C THR A 116 25.49 14.32 6.02
N GLU A 117 24.23 13.94 5.81
CA GLU A 117 23.06 14.56 6.43
C GLU A 117 21.92 13.54 6.53
N VAL A 118 21.16 13.59 7.62
CA VAL A 118 19.95 12.77 7.78
C VAL A 118 18.73 13.65 7.53
N ILE A 119 17.95 13.29 6.51
CA ILE A 119 16.68 13.96 6.21
C ILE A 119 15.59 13.28 7.04
N ASP A 120 15.14 13.93 8.11
CA ASP A 120 14.12 13.37 9.01
C ASP A 120 12.70 13.41 8.39
N PRO A 121 12.01 12.25 8.28
CA PRO A 121 10.66 12.15 7.73
C PRO A 121 9.59 13.01 8.43
N LEU A 122 9.81 13.34 9.71
CA LEU A 122 8.84 14.02 10.57
C LEU A 122 9.18 15.49 10.81
N SER A 123 10.24 16.00 10.16
CA SER A 123 10.68 17.38 10.35
C SER A 123 9.61 18.37 9.91
N SER A 124 9.38 19.37 10.77
CA SER A 124 8.51 20.50 10.44
C SER A 124 9.08 21.28 9.26
N TYR A 125 8.21 21.79 8.38
CA TYR A 125 8.60 22.51 7.16
C TYR A 125 9.62 23.64 7.42
N ASN A 126 9.50 24.33 8.55
CA ASN A 126 10.38 25.45 8.92
C ASN A 126 11.79 25.03 9.36
N ASN A 127 12.00 23.74 9.66
CA ASN A 127 13.27 23.18 10.13
C ASN A 127 13.92 22.28 9.06
N LEU A 128 13.41 22.30 7.83
CA LEU A 128 13.99 21.52 6.75
C LEU A 128 15.38 22.06 6.40
N SER A 129 16.32 21.15 6.22
CA SER A 129 17.61 21.48 5.62
C SER A 129 17.45 21.87 4.14
N PRO A 130 18.50 22.42 3.50
CA PRO A 130 18.47 22.67 2.06
C PRO A 130 18.09 21.43 1.23
N ASN A 131 18.67 20.26 1.55
CA ASN A 131 18.32 19.00 0.89
C ASN A 131 16.89 18.55 1.22
N GLY A 132 16.42 18.79 2.45
CA GLY A 132 15.04 18.56 2.85
C GLY A 132 14.05 19.42 2.06
N HIS A 133 14.36 20.69 1.79
CA HIS A 133 13.55 21.54 0.93
C HIS A 133 13.51 21.04 -0.52
N THR A 134 14.64 20.60 -1.07
CA THR A 134 14.69 19.97 -2.40
C THR A 134 13.83 18.70 -2.44
N LEU A 135 13.95 17.82 -1.44
CA LEU A 135 13.14 16.61 -1.37
C LEU A 135 11.64 16.92 -1.24
N MET A 136 11.27 17.99 -0.52
CA MET A 136 9.89 18.45 -0.44
C MET A 136 9.36 18.94 -1.79
N GLN A 137 10.19 19.61 -2.61
CA GLN A 137 9.82 19.95 -3.99
C GLN A 137 9.63 18.70 -4.85
N LEU A 138 10.52 17.71 -4.75
CA LEU A 138 10.38 16.42 -5.42
C LEU A 138 9.11 15.67 -4.97
N SER A 139 8.73 15.81 -3.70
CA SER A 139 7.52 15.20 -3.15
C SER A 139 6.25 15.80 -3.75
N LYS A 140 6.23 17.12 -3.97
CA LYS A 140 5.17 17.79 -4.72
C LYS A 140 5.15 17.34 -6.18
N LEU A 141 6.32 17.20 -6.80
CA LEU A 141 6.43 16.69 -8.17
C LEU A 141 5.94 15.24 -8.27
N ALA A 142 6.19 14.39 -7.28
CA ALA A 142 5.78 12.99 -7.25
C ALA A 142 4.32 12.77 -6.80
N LEU A 143 3.58 13.83 -6.46
CA LEU A 143 2.17 13.73 -6.09
C LEU A 143 1.36 13.07 -7.22
N GLY A 144 0.49 12.13 -6.86
CA GLY A 144 -0.27 11.33 -7.82
C GLY A 144 0.25 9.89 -7.99
N LEU A 145 1.49 9.62 -7.56
CA LEU A 145 2.06 8.28 -7.60
C LEU A 145 1.58 7.44 -6.41
N SER A 146 1.39 6.13 -6.64
CA SER A 146 1.06 5.19 -5.57
C SER A 146 2.26 4.96 -4.63
N GLY A 147 1.99 4.56 -3.38
CA GLY A 147 3.05 4.21 -2.43
C GLY A 147 4.03 3.15 -2.98
N ARG A 148 3.51 2.18 -3.74
CA ARG A 148 4.32 1.17 -4.45
C ARG A 148 5.24 1.82 -5.49
N ALA A 149 4.72 2.70 -6.33
CA ALA A 149 5.52 3.40 -7.33
C ALA A 149 6.61 4.27 -6.67
N LEU A 150 6.27 4.98 -5.59
CA LEU A 150 7.23 5.80 -4.84
C LEU A 150 8.40 4.99 -4.30
N ARG A 151 8.14 3.81 -3.72
CA ARG A 151 9.20 2.91 -3.23
C ARG A 151 10.03 2.24 -4.33
N GLN A 152 9.58 2.26 -5.58
CA GLN A 152 10.36 1.79 -6.73
C GLN A 152 11.31 2.86 -7.28
N LEU A 153 11.05 4.15 -7.01
CA LEU A 153 11.86 5.26 -7.53
C LEU A 153 13.35 5.18 -7.17
N PRO A 154 13.76 4.81 -5.94
CA PRO A 154 15.18 4.73 -5.58
C PRO A 154 15.94 3.72 -6.44
N VAL A 155 15.32 2.55 -6.69
CA VAL A 155 15.90 1.50 -7.55
C VAL A 155 15.98 1.98 -9.00
N LEU A 156 14.91 2.59 -9.51
CA LEU A 156 14.89 3.14 -10.87
C LEU A 156 15.95 4.24 -11.04
N ALA A 157 16.05 5.15 -10.07
CA ALA A 157 17.05 6.21 -10.06
C ALA A 157 18.47 5.64 -10.06
N TYR A 158 18.77 4.71 -9.15
CA TYR A 158 20.11 4.12 -9.02
C TYR A 158 20.51 3.30 -10.25
N SER A 159 19.57 2.57 -10.86
CA SER A 159 19.84 1.74 -12.05
C SER A 159 20.40 2.52 -13.25
N LYS A 160 20.25 3.85 -13.24
CA LYS A 160 20.68 4.76 -14.31
C LYS A 160 21.94 5.53 -13.96
N VAL A 161 22.51 5.31 -12.78
CA VAL A 161 23.76 5.94 -12.37
C VAL A 161 24.90 4.95 -12.54
N ALA A 162 26.01 5.40 -13.13
CA ALA A 162 27.22 4.60 -13.32
C ALA A 162 28.14 4.57 -12.08
N LEU A 163 27.79 5.28 -11.01
CA LEU A 163 28.61 5.40 -9.80
C LEU A 163 28.18 4.40 -8.73
N GLU A 164 29.14 3.74 -8.08
CA GLU A 164 28.86 2.83 -6.96
C GLU A 164 28.36 3.57 -5.72
N ARG A 165 28.86 4.79 -5.48
CA ARG A 165 28.46 5.67 -4.38
C ARG A 165 28.01 7.03 -4.89
N LEU A 166 26.96 7.56 -4.26
CA LEU A 166 26.31 8.83 -4.61
C LEU A 166 26.47 9.84 -3.49
N THR A 167 26.79 11.08 -3.86
CA THR A 167 26.57 12.23 -2.98
C THR A 167 25.07 12.48 -2.81
N MET A 168 24.66 13.16 -1.74
CA MET A 168 23.25 13.52 -1.51
C MET A 168 22.65 14.29 -2.71
N LYS A 169 23.40 15.24 -3.27
CA LYS A 169 22.97 16.01 -4.44
C LYS A 169 22.72 15.13 -5.66
N GLN A 170 23.64 14.20 -5.97
CA GLN A 170 23.47 13.26 -7.09
C GLN A 170 22.28 12.31 -6.87
N CYS A 171 22.05 11.88 -5.63
CA CYS A 171 20.89 11.07 -5.28
C CYS A 171 19.57 11.81 -5.57
N LEU A 172 19.46 13.08 -5.15
CA LEU A 172 18.27 13.90 -5.39
C LEU A 172 18.05 14.19 -6.88
N GLU A 173 19.12 14.48 -7.63
CA GLU A 173 19.05 14.67 -9.09
C GLU A 173 18.62 13.38 -9.83
N ALA A 174 19.15 12.23 -9.43
CA ALA A 174 18.75 10.94 -9.99
C ALA A 174 17.28 10.61 -9.67
N LEU A 175 16.85 10.90 -8.44
CA LEU A 175 15.48 10.71 -8.01
C LEU A 175 14.51 11.61 -8.78
N GLN A 176 14.88 12.87 -9.04
CA GLN A 176 14.10 13.78 -9.86
C GLN A 176 13.83 13.21 -11.25
N LYS A 177 14.88 12.74 -11.94
CA LYS A 177 14.75 12.15 -13.29
C LYS A 177 13.85 10.91 -13.28
N ALA A 178 13.97 10.06 -12.26
CA ALA A 178 13.13 8.88 -12.09
C ALA A 178 11.65 9.25 -11.87
N ILE A 179 11.36 10.31 -11.13
CA ILE A 179 9.99 10.81 -10.92
C ILE A 179 9.39 11.33 -12.23
N GLU A 180 10.14 12.14 -12.98
CA GLU A 180 9.68 12.72 -14.26
C GLU A 180 9.34 11.63 -15.28
N GLU A 181 10.20 10.63 -15.42
CA GLU A 181 9.96 9.48 -16.28
C GLU A 181 8.74 8.67 -15.83
N LYS A 182 8.64 8.36 -14.52
CA LYS A 182 7.51 7.58 -14.01
C LYS A 182 6.18 8.29 -14.23
N LYS A 183 6.17 9.63 -14.13
CA LYS A 183 5.00 10.45 -14.45
C LYS A 183 4.70 10.45 -15.94
N ALA A 184 5.70 10.57 -16.80
CA ALA A 184 5.50 10.50 -18.25
C ALA A 184 4.87 9.15 -18.67
N SER A 185 5.32 8.03 -18.08
CA SER A 185 4.74 6.71 -18.34
C SER A 185 3.35 6.49 -17.75
N SER A 186 2.93 7.29 -16.77
CA SER A 186 1.61 7.17 -16.13
C SER A 186 0.54 8.05 -16.80
N CYS A 187 0.93 8.93 -17.73
CA CYS A 187 0.03 9.79 -18.51
C CYS A 187 -0.38 9.18 -19.87
N VAL A 188 0.09 7.97 -20.17
CA VAL A 188 -0.28 7.16 -21.35
C VAL A 188 -1.19 6.04 -20.89
#